data_AF-A0A0D0IV68-F1
#
_entry.id   AF-A0A0D0IV68-F1
#
_cell.length_a   1.000
_cell.length_b   1.000
_cell.length_c   1.000
_cell.angle_alpha   90.00
_cell.angle_beta   90.00
_cell.angle_gamma   90.00
#
_symmetry.space_group_name_H-M   'P 1'
#
loop_
_entity.id
_entity.type
_entity.pdbx_description
1 polymer ?
#
loop_
_entity_poly.entity_id
_entity_poly.type
_entity_poly.pdbx_seq_one_letter_code
_entity_poly.pdbx_strand_id
1 'polypeptide(L)'
;MLASSQISMDVKKFSENFSLQQKKVLKAAFDSNTDLMNIAARIGWSLEAQAELHEWLMSLEDWRLEKFGQIVVGGHIYKFDALSYLLGPVSKFMSEFEGEKLGGVTSFVSCIWIEGQPLTSIRDRQKNKNLGELVRIIYSKVQYLLPWALYGVAELLSYEAKRRKIKIQGGVRDLSVLAAEGVPNFDALQLVMGLGLERVDATRIAAAYSSNNEGRRRTTDIVGFFKGLEAKDLFRIVRGNDRRRLDPDIYGIWQKVNGKA
;
A
#
# COMPACT_ATOMS: atom_id res chain seq x y z
N MET A 1 9.56 18.68 -32.06
CA MET A 1 10.72 19.52 -31.72
C MET A 1 10.52 20.96 -32.20
N LEU A 2 9.56 21.70 -31.62
CA LEU A 2 9.29 23.12 -32.00
C LEU A 2 9.26 24.07 -30.80
N ALA A 3 9.22 23.55 -29.57
CA ALA A 3 9.20 24.37 -28.34
C ALA A 3 10.60 24.82 -27.88
N SER A 4 11.67 24.10 -28.24
CA SER A 4 13.05 24.43 -27.82
C SER A 4 13.70 25.56 -28.63
N SER A 5 13.12 25.92 -29.78
CA SER A 5 13.63 26.96 -30.69
C SER A 5 13.10 28.36 -30.39
N GLN A 6 12.12 28.50 -29.49
CA GLN A 6 11.54 29.80 -29.08
C GLN A 6 12.07 30.32 -27.73
N ILE A 7 13.00 29.60 -27.11
CA ILE A 7 13.56 29.96 -25.81
C ILE A 7 14.67 31.00 -26.02
N SER A 8 14.55 32.18 -25.39
CA SER A 8 15.56 33.24 -25.47
C SER A 8 16.91 32.77 -24.94
N MET A 9 17.99 33.38 -25.44
CA MET A 9 19.36 33.02 -25.03
C MET A 9 19.57 33.15 -23.52
N ASP A 10 18.91 34.11 -22.87
CA ASP A 10 19.01 34.33 -21.43
C ASP A 10 18.32 33.21 -20.64
N VAL A 11 17.17 32.72 -21.11
CA VAL A 11 16.49 31.58 -20.48
C VAL A 11 17.29 30.29 -20.69
N LYS A 12 17.94 30.10 -21.85
CA LYS A 12 18.87 28.97 -22.05
C LYS A 12 20.04 29.02 -21.07
N LYS A 13 20.72 30.18 -20.96
CA LYS A 13 21.82 30.35 -20.00
C LYS A 13 21.38 30.15 -18.56
N PHE A 14 20.20 30.63 -18.19
CA PHE A 14 19.63 30.40 -16.87
C PHE A 14 19.36 28.91 -16.63
N SER A 15 18.70 28.21 -17.55
CA SER A 15 18.43 26.77 -17.44
C SER A 15 19.71 25.92 -17.39
N GLU A 16 20.74 26.30 -18.14
CA GLU A 16 22.06 25.66 -18.11
C GLU A 16 22.76 25.88 -16.77
N ASN A 17 22.80 27.12 -16.26
CA ASN A 17 23.38 27.43 -14.97
C ASN A 17 22.62 26.75 -13.81
N PHE A 18 21.30 26.73 -13.87
CA PHE A 18 20.44 26.04 -12.92
C PHE A 18 20.69 24.52 -12.96
N SER A 19 20.74 23.92 -14.15
CA SER A 19 21.09 22.50 -14.32
C SER A 19 22.49 22.18 -13.80
N LEU A 20 23.47 23.07 -14.00
CA LEU A 20 24.84 22.88 -13.49
C LEU A 20 24.90 23.00 -11.97
N GLN A 21 24.15 23.92 -11.37
CA GLN A 21 24.03 24.04 -9.91
C GLN A 21 23.33 22.81 -9.32
N GLN A 22 22.20 22.37 -9.90
CA GLN A 22 21.54 21.13 -9.51
C GLN A 22 22.48 19.94 -9.65
N LYS A 23 23.21 19.79 -10.76
CA LYS A 23 24.20 18.71 -10.94
C LYS A 23 25.34 18.77 -9.91
N LYS A 24 25.78 19.95 -9.48
CA LYS A 24 26.80 20.09 -8.42
C LYS A 24 26.26 19.70 -7.05
N VAL A 25 25.04 20.11 -6.70
CA VAL A 25 24.36 19.72 -5.45
C VAL A 25 24.12 18.21 -5.44
N LEU A 26 23.61 17.68 -6.55
CA LEU A 26 23.43 16.26 -6.75
C LEU A 26 24.78 15.53 -6.64
N LYS A 27 25.88 16.03 -7.26
CA LYS A 27 27.21 15.42 -7.16
C LYS A 27 27.76 15.40 -5.74
N ALA A 28 27.60 16.48 -4.98
CA ALA A 28 27.97 16.50 -3.56
C ALA A 28 27.10 15.54 -2.71
N ALA A 29 25.83 15.36 -3.07
CA ALA A 29 24.98 14.31 -2.48
C ALA A 29 25.40 12.89 -2.92
N PHE A 30 25.81 12.70 -4.18
CA PHE A 30 26.35 11.45 -4.75
C PHE A 30 27.60 10.98 -4.03
N ASP A 31 28.48 11.90 -3.63
CA ASP A 31 29.75 11.57 -2.98
C ASP A 31 29.60 11.29 -1.47
N SER A 32 28.46 11.61 -0.84
CA SER A 32 28.27 11.50 0.62
C SER A 32 27.46 10.29 1.08
N ASN A 33 26.59 9.69 0.24
CA ASN A 33 25.88 8.45 0.63
C ASN A 33 25.28 7.66 -0.57
N THR A 34 26.09 6.83 -1.22
CA THR A 34 25.70 6.06 -2.43
C THR A 34 24.51 5.13 -2.22
N ASP A 35 24.33 4.58 -1.02
CA ASP A 35 23.26 3.63 -0.72
C ASP A 35 21.88 4.28 -0.74
N LEU A 36 21.74 5.45 -0.11
CA LEU A 36 20.50 6.22 -0.13
C LEU A 36 20.15 6.63 -1.57
N MET A 37 21.13 6.95 -2.41
CA MET A 37 20.87 7.29 -3.81
C MET A 37 20.42 6.09 -4.64
N ASN A 38 21.00 4.92 -4.41
CA ASN A 38 20.55 3.68 -5.04
C ASN A 38 19.12 3.31 -4.62
N ILE A 39 18.73 3.64 -3.39
CA ILE A 39 17.35 3.51 -2.92
C ILE A 39 16.45 4.49 -3.69
N ALA A 40 16.78 5.78 -3.74
CA ALA A 40 15.98 6.80 -4.44
C ALA A 40 15.79 6.46 -5.92
N ALA A 41 16.86 6.09 -6.63
CA ALA A 41 16.83 5.75 -8.04
C ALA A 41 15.96 4.52 -8.34
N ARG A 42 15.98 3.53 -7.45
CA ARG A 42 15.22 2.29 -7.59
C ARG A 42 13.72 2.47 -7.32
N ILE A 43 13.37 3.34 -6.37
CA ILE A 43 11.97 3.64 -6.04
C ILE A 43 11.39 4.71 -6.97
N GLY A 44 12.24 5.60 -7.51
CA GLY A 44 11.81 6.76 -8.30
C GLY A 44 11.38 7.95 -7.43
N TRP A 45 11.94 8.09 -6.23
CA TRP A 45 11.65 9.20 -5.33
C TRP A 45 12.52 10.43 -5.61
N SER A 46 12.00 11.62 -5.28
CA SER A 46 12.83 12.80 -5.14
C SER A 46 13.78 12.62 -3.95
N LEU A 47 14.97 13.24 -4.03
CA LEU A 47 15.95 13.13 -2.96
C LEU A 47 15.46 13.85 -1.69
N GLU A 48 14.66 14.89 -1.87
CA GLU A 48 14.02 15.66 -0.80
C GLU A 48 13.04 14.78 -0.02
N ALA A 49 12.09 14.13 -0.68
CA ALA A 49 11.11 13.26 -0.02
C ALA A 49 11.78 12.08 0.67
N GLN A 50 12.82 11.51 0.05
CA GLN A 50 13.61 10.47 0.69
C GLN A 50 14.37 10.98 1.92
N ALA A 51 14.99 12.16 1.84
CA ALA A 51 15.73 12.75 2.94
C ALA A 51 14.81 13.03 4.14
N GLU A 52 13.63 13.60 3.91
CA GLU A 52 12.66 13.87 4.98
C GLU A 52 12.13 12.58 5.62
N LEU A 53 11.79 11.56 4.80
CA LEU A 53 11.37 10.26 5.32
C LEU A 53 12.49 9.57 6.12
N HIS A 54 13.71 9.65 5.63
CA HIS A 54 14.86 9.09 6.30
C HIS A 54 15.14 9.82 7.60
N GLU A 55 15.11 11.16 7.64
CA GLU A 55 15.26 11.96 8.85
C GLU A 55 14.18 11.64 9.88
N TRP A 56 12.93 11.48 9.44
CA TRP A 56 11.85 11.00 10.30
C TRP A 56 12.19 9.63 10.90
N LEU A 57 12.62 8.65 10.10
CA LEU A 57 13.03 7.34 10.60
C LEU A 57 14.21 7.43 11.58
N MET A 58 15.17 8.33 11.32
CA MET A 58 16.30 8.57 12.21
C MET A 58 15.84 9.10 13.58
N SER A 59 14.79 9.90 13.62
CA SER A 59 14.25 10.45 14.87
C SER A 59 13.56 9.42 15.78
N LEU A 60 13.25 8.23 15.26
CA LEU A 60 12.51 7.20 16.00
C LEU A 60 13.45 6.33 16.84
N GLU A 61 12.96 5.87 17.99
CA GLU A 61 13.63 4.88 18.83
C GLU A 61 13.56 3.47 18.20
N ASP A 62 14.54 2.62 18.50
CA ASP A 62 14.69 1.30 17.87
C ASP A 62 13.44 0.42 18.00
N TRP A 63 12.78 0.42 19.16
CA TRP A 63 11.56 -0.35 19.38
C TRP A 63 10.43 0.08 18.43
N ARG A 64 10.37 1.35 18.00
CA ARG A 64 9.36 1.81 17.01
C ARG A 64 9.66 1.25 15.64
N LEU A 65 10.94 1.23 15.25
CA LEU A 65 11.38 0.66 13.99
C LEU A 65 11.10 -0.86 13.95
N GLU A 66 11.34 -1.56 15.06
CA GLU A 66 10.97 -2.97 15.23
C GLU A 66 9.45 -3.18 15.10
N LYS A 67 8.62 -2.28 15.65
CA LYS A 67 7.16 -2.35 15.50
C LYS A 67 6.71 -2.22 14.05
N PHE A 68 7.38 -1.40 13.24
CA PHE A 68 7.10 -1.37 11.79
C PHE A 68 7.47 -2.69 11.12
N GLY A 69 8.56 -3.33 11.52
CA GLY A 69 8.91 -4.67 11.06
C GLY A 69 7.86 -5.73 11.41
N GLN A 70 7.13 -5.54 12.52
CA GLN A 70 6.09 -6.44 13.02
C GLN A 70 4.66 -6.03 12.61
N ILE A 71 4.51 -5.12 11.64
CA ILE A 71 3.18 -4.62 11.27
C ILE A 71 2.35 -5.71 10.55
N VAL A 72 3.03 -6.60 9.84
CA VAL A 72 2.48 -7.84 9.28
C VAL A 72 3.17 -9.02 9.97
N VAL A 73 2.39 -9.91 10.57
CA VAL A 73 2.87 -11.11 11.27
C VAL A 73 2.08 -12.31 10.81
N GLY A 74 2.77 -13.38 10.39
CA GLY A 74 2.12 -14.59 9.89
C GLY A 74 1.25 -14.34 8.66
N GLY A 75 1.53 -13.28 7.90
CA GLY A 75 0.75 -12.86 6.73
C GLY A 75 -0.50 -12.04 7.03
N HIS A 76 -0.72 -11.64 8.29
CA HIS A 76 -1.84 -10.80 8.70
C HIS A 76 -1.35 -9.46 9.24
N ILE A 77 -2.07 -8.39 8.94
CA ILE A 77 -1.85 -7.10 9.59
C ILE A 77 -2.23 -7.22 11.07
N TYR A 78 -1.28 -7.00 11.95
CA TYR A 78 -1.44 -7.29 13.38
C TYR A 78 -2.39 -6.31 14.09
N LYS A 79 -2.27 -5.01 13.77
CA LYS A 79 -3.13 -3.95 14.33
C LYS A 79 -3.36 -2.83 13.32
N PHE A 80 -4.58 -2.72 12.82
CA PHE A 80 -4.98 -1.66 11.87
C PHE A 80 -4.84 -0.26 12.46
N ASP A 81 -5.16 -0.07 13.74
CA ASP A 81 -5.00 1.24 14.41
C ASP A 81 -3.56 1.75 14.39
N ALA A 82 -2.60 0.82 14.44
CA ALA A 82 -1.18 1.14 14.41
C ALA A 82 -0.68 1.54 13.02
N LEU A 83 -1.42 1.21 11.94
CA LEU A 83 -1.05 1.61 10.57
C LEU A 83 -1.02 3.13 10.43
N SER A 84 -1.88 3.86 11.14
CA SER A 84 -1.96 5.32 11.06
C SER A 84 -0.63 6.02 11.40
N TYR A 85 0.16 5.46 12.32
CA TYR A 85 1.48 5.99 12.70
C TYR A 85 2.53 5.88 11.58
N LEU A 86 2.39 4.88 10.71
CA LEU A 86 3.23 4.70 9.53
C LEU A 86 2.64 5.47 8.33
N LEU A 87 1.34 5.32 8.11
CA LEU A 87 0.63 5.86 6.95
C LEU A 87 0.49 7.37 7.00
N GLY A 88 0.44 8.02 8.17
CA GLY A 88 0.39 9.47 8.30
C GLY A 88 1.59 10.16 7.65
N PRO A 89 2.83 9.88 8.11
CA PRO A 89 4.06 10.37 7.49
C PRO A 89 4.13 10.01 6.01
N VAL A 90 3.92 8.74 5.64
CA VAL A 90 3.94 8.29 4.23
C VAL A 90 2.94 9.06 3.37
N SER A 91 1.72 9.30 3.88
CA SER A 91 0.67 10.03 3.18
C SER A 91 0.99 11.51 3.04
N LYS A 92 1.74 12.12 3.96
CA LYS A 92 2.22 13.49 3.84
C LYS A 92 3.11 13.62 2.60
N PHE A 93 4.03 12.69 2.37
CA PHE A 93 4.91 12.67 1.19
C PHE A 93 4.18 12.29 -0.09
N MET A 94 3.19 11.40 -0.01
CA MET A 94 2.23 11.21 -1.11
C MET A 94 1.44 12.49 -1.41
N SER A 95 1.30 13.40 -0.44
CA SER A 95 0.60 14.69 -0.54
C SER A 95 1.50 15.87 -0.88
N GLU A 96 2.83 15.74 -0.93
CA GLU A 96 3.72 16.81 -1.46
C GLU A 96 3.41 17.16 -2.92
N PHE A 97 2.65 16.31 -3.61
CA PHE A 97 2.08 16.62 -4.90
C PHE A 97 0.91 17.65 -4.83
N GLU A 98 0.24 17.91 -3.68
CA GLU A 98 -0.91 18.83 -3.59
C GLU A 98 -1.20 19.52 -2.19
N GLY A 99 -0.38 19.37 -1.13
CA GLY A 99 -0.44 20.18 0.11
C GLY A 99 -0.92 19.50 1.42
N GLU A 100 -0.60 20.12 2.57
CA GLU A 100 -0.64 19.53 3.93
C GLU A 100 -2.02 19.04 4.43
N LYS A 101 -3.13 19.63 3.96
CA LYS A 101 -4.49 19.26 4.43
C LYS A 101 -4.96 17.87 3.94
N LEU A 102 -4.27 17.29 2.95
CA LEU A 102 -4.66 16.02 2.32
C LEU A 102 -4.01 14.78 2.97
N GLY A 103 -2.97 14.95 3.80
CA GLY A 103 -2.24 13.83 4.41
C GLY A 103 -3.10 12.97 5.35
N GLY A 104 -3.89 13.60 6.22
CA GLY A 104 -4.78 12.88 7.15
C GLY A 104 -5.91 12.15 6.44
N VAL A 105 -6.50 12.76 5.41
CA VAL A 105 -7.55 12.13 4.58
C VAL A 105 -6.98 10.94 3.81
N THR A 106 -5.80 11.10 3.20
CA THR A 106 -5.15 10.02 2.44
C THR A 106 -4.79 8.86 3.35
N SER A 107 -4.21 9.12 4.53
CA SER A 107 -3.91 8.07 5.50
C SER A 107 -5.16 7.31 5.94
N PHE A 108 -6.27 8.02 6.18
CA PHE A 108 -7.54 7.39 6.54
C PHE A 108 -8.09 6.49 5.42
N VAL A 109 -8.10 7.00 4.18
CA VAL A 109 -8.57 6.22 3.02
C VAL A 109 -7.66 5.02 2.79
N SER A 110 -6.34 5.17 2.95
CA SER A 110 -5.35 4.09 2.87
C SER A 110 -5.59 3.01 3.90
N CYS A 111 -5.88 3.36 5.17
CA CYS A 111 -6.23 2.36 6.19
C CYS A 111 -7.43 1.51 5.75
N ILE A 112 -8.54 2.15 5.36
CA ILE A 112 -9.76 1.44 5.00
C ILE A 112 -9.60 0.63 3.70
N TRP A 113 -8.79 1.14 2.76
CA TRP A 113 -8.42 0.41 1.55
C TRP A 113 -7.71 -0.91 1.90
N ILE A 114 -6.69 -0.86 2.75
CA ILE A 114 -5.93 -2.05 3.19
C ILE A 114 -6.79 -2.98 4.06
N GLU A 115 -7.76 -2.47 4.80
CA GLU A 115 -8.74 -3.30 5.52
C GLU A 115 -9.63 -4.15 4.58
N GLY A 116 -9.56 -3.94 3.26
CA GLY A 116 -10.39 -4.68 2.29
C GLY A 116 -11.86 -4.31 2.36
N GLN A 117 -12.18 -3.14 2.90
CA GLN A 117 -13.55 -2.67 3.08
C GLN A 117 -14.13 -2.12 1.76
N PRO A 118 -15.47 -2.20 1.56
CA PRO A 118 -16.14 -1.56 0.44
C PRO A 118 -15.90 -0.04 0.38
N LEU A 119 -15.91 0.52 -0.82
CA LEU A 119 -15.76 1.98 -1.02
C LEU A 119 -16.89 2.78 -0.33
N THR A 120 -18.08 2.20 -0.22
CA THR A 120 -19.21 2.79 0.50
C THR A 120 -18.88 3.03 1.96
N SER A 121 -18.13 2.13 2.61
CA SER A 121 -17.69 2.29 3.99
C SER A 121 -16.80 3.52 4.17
N ILE A 122 -15.95 3.84 3.18
CA ILE A 122 -15.09 5.03 3.21
C ILE A 122 -15.93 6.30 3.06
N ARG A 123 -16.86 6.31 2.10
CA ARG A 123 -17.78 7.43 1.86
C ARG A 123 -18.58 7.76 3.13
N ASP A 124 -19.20 6.73 3.73
CA ASP A 124 -20.12 6.92 4.86
C ASP A 124 -19.38 7.47 6.10
N ARG A 125 -18.11 7.12 6.27
CA ARG A 125 -17.26 7.66 7.36
C ARG A 125 -16.71 9.06 7.08
N GLN A 126 -16.54 9.46 5.81
CA GLN A 126 -15.97 10.78 5.46
C GLN A 126 -17.01 11.92 5.33
N LYS A 127 -18.33 11.62 5.39
CA LYS A 127 -19.50 12.53 5.38
C LYS A 127 -19.60 13.63 4.30
N ASN A 128 -18.51 13.99 3.61
CA ASN A 128 -18.38 15.19 2.79
C ASN A 128 -17.75 14.94 1.40
N LYS A 129 -17.58 13.68 0.97
CA LYS A 129 -16.98 13.37 -0.34
C LYS A 129 -17.96 12.69 -1.28
N ASN A 130 -18.03 13.21 -2.51
CA ASN A 130 -18.71 12.55 -3.61
C ASN A 130 -17.97 11.24 -3.96
N LEU A 131 -18.71 10.18 -4.29
CA LEU A 131 -18.17 8.88 -4.67
C LEU A 131 -17.17 8.97 -5.82
N GLY A 132 -17.41 9.85 -6.80
CA GLY A 132 -16.48 10.04 -7.93
C GLY A 132 -15.12 10.58 -7.50
N GLU A 133 -15.08 11.50 -6.53
CA GLU A 133 -13.82 12.03 -5.99
C GLU A 133 -13.08 10.96 -5.18
N LEU A 134 -13.82 10.15 -4.42
CA LEU A 134 -13.27 9.04 -3.65
C LEU A 134 -12.65 7.97 -4.55
N VAL A 135 -13.35 7.57 -5.61
CA VAL A 135 -12.84 6.63 -6.63
C VAL A 135 -11.56 7.18 -7.24
N ARG A 136 -11.54 8.46 -7.64
CA ARG A 136 -10.34 9.10 -8.16
C ARG A 136 -9.17 8.99 -7.17
N ILE A 137 -9.36 9.37 -5.90
CA ILE A 137 -8.31 9.31 -4.88
C ILE A 137 -7.78 7.89 -4.71
N ILE A 138 -8.67 6.90 -4.65
CA ILE A 138 -8.28 5.52 -4.40
C ILE A 138 -7.49 4.96 -5.57
N TYR A 139 -8.01 5.04 -6.78
CA TYR A 139 -7.36 4.43 -7.93
C TYR A 139 -6.13 5.20 -8.41
N SER A 140 -6.09 6.53 -8.27
CA SER A 140 -4.93 7.31 -8.70
C SER A 140 -3.84 7.44 -7.63
N LYS A 141 -4.21 7.48 -6.34
CA LYS A 141 -3.25 7.75 -5.25
C LYS A 141 -3.03 6.52 -4.38
N VAL A 142 -4.09 5.89 -3.89
CA VAL A 142 -3.93 4.79 -2.93
C VAL A 142 -3.43 3.53 -3.62
N GLN A 143 -4.16 2.99 -4.60
CA GLN A 143 -3.79 1.76 -5.27
C GLN A 143 -2.46 1.88 -6.02
N TYR A 144 -2.18 3.04 -6.61
CA TYR A 144 -0.95 3.24 -7.38
C TYR A 144 0.23 3.69 -6.52
N LEU A 145 0.12 4.77 -5.74
CA LEU A 145 1.29 5.37 -5.06
C LEU A 145 1.59 4.72 -3.71
N LEU A 146 0.58 4.24 -2.97
CA LEU A 146 0.81 3.71 -1.63
C LEU A 146 1.75 2.49 -1.60
N PRO A 147 1.62 1.49 -2.50
CA PRO A 147 2.52 0.34 -2.51
C PRO A 147 3.98 0.76 -2.71
N TRP A 148 4.23 1.65 -3.68
CA TRP A 148 5.57 2.19 -3.93
C TRP A 148 6.09 3.00 -2.75
N ALA A 149 5.22 3.78 -2.11
CA ALA A 149 5.59 4.58 -0.97
C ALA A 149 6.01 3.69 0.23
N LEU A 150 5.23 2.65 0.52
CA LEU A 150 5.55 1.66 1.55
C LEU A 150 6.80 0.85 1.22
N TYR A 151 6.96 0.43 -0.03
CA TYR A 151 8.16 -0.26 -0.49
C TYR A 151 9.41 0.61 -0.27
N GLY A 152 9.34 1.90 -0.59
CA GLY A 152 10.44 2.80 -0.35
C GLY A 152 10.78 3.00 1.12
N VAL A 153 9.76 3.09 1.99
CA VAL A 153 9.97 3.12 3.44
C VAL A 153 10.60 1.82 3.93
N ALA A 154 10.23 0.67 3.38
CA ALA A 154 10.87 -0.61 3.73
C ALA A 154 12.37 -0.64 3.38
N GLU A 155 12.77 -0.05 2.25
CA GLU A 155 14.18 0.08 1.87
C GLU A 155 14.94 1.02 2.81
N LEU A 156 14.35 2.17 3.16
CA LEU A 156 14.94 3.09 4.14
C LEU A 156 15.04 2.49 5.55
N LEU A 157 14.01 1.76 5.99
CA LEU A 157 14.04 1.00 7.24
C LEU A 157 15.15 -0.04 7.23
N SER A 158 15.33 -0.76 6.12
CA SER A 158 16.39 -1.75 5.97
C SER A 158 17.78 -1.11 6.02
N TYR A 159 17.94 0.05 5.40
CA TYR A 159 19.16 0.85 5.48
C TYR A 159 19.44 1.29 6.92
N GLU A 160 18.43 1.84 7.61
CA GLU A 160 18.56 2.31 8.98
C GLU A 160 18.82 1.19 9.98
N ALA A 161 18.17 0.04 9.79
CA ALA A 161 18.41 -1.16 10.59
C ALA A 161 19.88 -1.61 10.52
N LYS A 162 20.45 -1.61 9.32
CA LYS A 162 21.86 -1.95 9.10
C LYS A 162 22.78 -0.94 9.79
N ARG A 163 22.49 0.35 9.68
CA ARG A 163 23.26 1.43 10.31
C ARG A 163 23.28 1.30 11.83
N ARG A 164 22.12 1.00 12.43
CA ARG A 164 21.96 0.81 13.89
C ARG A 164 22.32 -0.58 14.39
N LYS A 165 22.58 -1.53 13.49
CA LYS A 165 22.80 -2.96 13.81
C LYS A 165 21.62 -3.62 14.55
N ILE A 166 20.40 -3.20 14.23
CA ILE A 166 19.15 -3.80 14.74
C ILE A 166 18.52 -4.72 13.70
N LYS A 167 17.74 -5.70 14.15
CA LYS A 167 17.05 -6.63 13.25
C LYS A 167 15.58 -6.24 13.11
N ILE A 168 15.22 -5.71 11.96
CA ILE A 168 13.84 -5.38 11.61
C ILE A 168 13.29 -6.46 10.67
N GLN A 169 12.07 -6.92 10.94
CA GLN A 169 11.36 -7.89 10.08
C GLN A 169 10.79 -7.20 8.82
N GLY A 170 10.36 -8.00 7.83
CA GLY A 170 9.87 -7.51 6.54
C GLY A 170 8.48 -6.90 6.52
N GLY A 171 7.84 -6.63 7.66
CA GLY A 171 6.41 -6.31 7.72
C GLY A 171 5.97 -5.12 6.86
N VAL A 172 6.75 -4.04 6.76
CA VAL A 172 6.41 -2.90 5.87
C VAL A 172 6.49 -3.30 4.39
N ARG A 173 7.44 -4.17 4.03
CA ARG A 173 7.52 -4.72 2.67
C ARG A 173 6.30 -5.59 2.39
N ASP A 174 5.90 -6.45 3.31
CA ASP A 174 4.70 -7.28 3.16
C ASP A 174 3.44 -6.40 3.04
N LEU A 175 3.35 -5.34 3.86
CA LEU A 175 2.27 -4.36 3.79
C LEU A 175 2.20 -3.67 2.42
N SER A 176 3.34 -3.40 1.79
CA SER A 176 3.36 -2.81 0.44
C SER A 176 2.67 -3.71 -0.60
N VAL A 177 2.86 -5.03 -0.50
CA VAL A 177 2.21 -6.02 -1.38
C VAL A 177 0.71 -6.08 -1.09
N LEU A 178 0.32 -6.15 0.18
CA LEU A 178 -1.09 -6.17 0.60
C LEU A 178 -1.84 -4.89 0.19
N ALA A 179 -1.17 -3.73 0.26
CA ALA A 179 -1.71 -2.44 -0.15
C ALA A 179 -1.98 -2.34 -1.66
N ALA A 180 -1.20 -3.04 -2.49
CA ALA A 180 -1.37 -3.03 -3.95
C ALA A 180 -2.73 -3.59 -4.37
N GLU A 181 -3.15 -4.68 -3.72
CA GLU A 181 -4.46 -5.30 -3.97
C GLU A 181 -5.55 -4.82 -3.01
N GLY A 182 -5.20 -4.00 -2.01
CA GLY A 182 -6.16 -3.46 -1.03
C GLY A 182 -6.80 -4.55 -0.19
N VAL A 183 -5.97 -5.48 0.32
CA VAL A 183 -6.40 -6.65 1.10
C VAL A 183 -5.69 -6.71 2.46
N PRO A 184 -6.31 -7.28 3.50
CA PRO A 184 -5.77 -7.21 4.86
C PRO A 184 -4.75 -8.31 5.21
N ASN A 185 -4.61 -9.34 4.37
CA ASN A 185 -3.74 -10.50 4.62
C ASN A 185 -3.42 -11.28 3.34
N PHE A 186 -2.43 -12.16 3.41
CA PHE A 186 -1.99 -12.96 2.26
C PHE A 186 -3.00 -14.03 1.81
N ASP A 187 -3.90 -14.49 2.67
CA ASP A 187 -4.97 -15.41 2.27
C ASP A 187 -5.95 -14.72 1.29
N ALA A 188 -6.34 -13.48 1.60
CA ALA A 188 -7.13 -12.64 0.70
C ALA A 188 -6.35 -12.31 -0.58
N LEU A 189 -5.05 -12.00 -0.48
CA LEU A 189 -4.20 -11.76 -1.65
C LEU A 189 -4.17 -12.97 -2.58
N GLN A 190 -4.05 -14.19 -2.03
CA GLN A 190 -4.03 -15.42 -2.81
C GLN A 190 -5.35 -15.64 -3.56
N LEU A 191 -6.49 -15.26 -2.97
CA LEU A 191 -7.79 -15.32 -3.62
C LEU A 191 -7.93 -14.30 -4.77
N VAL A 192 -7.46 -13.06 -4.56
CA VAL A 192 -7.45 -12.03 -5.61
C VAL A 192 -6.55 -12.44 -6.77
N MET A 193 -5.28 -12.72 -6.50
CA MET A 193 -4.29 -13.01 -7.54
C MET A 193 -4.48 -14.39 -8.17
N GLY A 194 -4.90 -15.38 -7.38
CA GLY A 194 -5.00 -16.77 -7.82
C GLY A 194 -6.32 -17.11 -8.51
N LEU A 195 -7.44 -16.51 -8.06
CA LEU A 195 -8.78 -16.81 -8.59
C LEU A 195 -9.44 -15.63 -9.31
N GLY A 196 -8.86 -14.43 -9.25
CA GLY A 196 -9.45 -13.23 -9.83
C GLY A 196 -10.67 -12.71 -9.05
N LEU A 197 -10.76 -13.03 -7.76
CA LEU A 197 -11.87 -12.53 -6.93
C LEU A 197 -11.71 -11.03 -6.65
N GLU A 198 -12.83 -10.33 -6.59
CA GLU A 198 -12.84 -8.93 -6.17
C GLU A 198 -12.35 -8.81 -4.71
N ARG A 199 -11.59 -7.75 -4.40
CA ARG A 199 -10.86 -7.63 -3.13
C ARG A 199 -11.75 -7.72 -1.88
N VAL A 200 -12.97 -7.18 -1.93
CA VAL A 200 -13.88 -7.20 -0.78
C VAL A 200 -14.42 -8.62 -0.58
N ASP A 201 -14.71 -9.33 -1.67
CA ASP A 201 -15.14 -10.74 -1.61
C ASP A 201 -14.03 -11.61 -1.05
N ALA A 202 -12.81 -11.48 -1.59
CA ALA A 202 -11.63 -12.18 -1.11
C ALA A 202 -11.37 -11.91 0.38
N THR A 203 -11.51 -10.66 0.81
CA THR A 203 -11.34 -10.26 2.22
C THR A 203 -12.37 -10.94 3.13
N ARG A 204 -13.65 -10.98 2.74
CA ARG A 204 -14.70 -11.63 3.53
C ARG A 204 -14.50 -13.14 3.60
N ILE A 205 -14.10 -13.77 2.51
CA ILE A 205 -13.80 -15.21 2.46
C ILE A 205 -12.58 -15.52 3.34
N ALA A 206 -11.51 -14.72 3.29
CA ALA A 206 -10.35 -14.87 4.15
C ALA A 206 -10.67 -14.69 5.64
N ALA A 207 -11.58 -13.75 5.97
CA ALA A 207 -12.07 -13.59 7.34
C ALA A 207 -12.85 -14.84 7.80
N ALA A 208 -13.77 -15.35 6.98
CA ALA A 208 -14.52 -16.57 7.29
C ALA A 208 -13.60 -17.81 7.42
N TYR A 209 -12.57 -17.91 6.58
CA TYR A 209 -11.54 -18.95 6.69
C TYR A 209 -10.78 -18.85 8.01
N SER A 210 -10.39 -17.64 8.41
CA SER A 210 -9.66 -17.41 9.66
C SER A 210 -10.51 -17.84 10.88
N SER A 211 -11.77 -17.39 10.95
CA SER A 211 -12.68 -17.77 12.04
C SER A 211 -12.97 -19.27 12.10
N ASN A 212 -13.05 -19.96 10.97
CA ASN A 212 -13.25 -21.41 10.94
C ASN A 212 -12.03 -22.22 11.42
N ASN A 213 -10.84 -21.62 11.42
CA ASN A 213 -9.58 -22.27 11.79
C ASN A 213 -9.05 -21.87 13.17
N GLU A 214 -9.72 -20.97 13.90
CA GLU A 214 -9.37 -20.66 15.28
C GLU A 214 -9.41 -21.93 16.15
N GLY A 215 -8.23 -22.39 16.60
CA GLY A 215 -8.06 -23.57 17.44
C GLY A 215 -7.98 -24.92 16.72
N ARG A 216 -7.95 -24.97 15.38
CA ARG A 216 -7.79 -26.21 14.60
C ARG A 216 -6.49 -26.19 13.78
N ARG A 217 -5.86 -27.36 13.58
CA ARG A 217 -4.77 -27.48 12.59
C ARG A 217 -5.35 -27.17 11.20
N ARG A 218 -4.75 -26.21 10.47
CA ARG A 218 -5.11 -25.90 9.08
C ARG A 218 -4.93 -27.17 8.23
N THR A 219 -6.00 -27.88 7.94
CA THR A 219 -5.97 -29.06 7.06
C THR A 219 -6.05 -28.69 5.59
N THR A 220 -6.53 -27.48 5.29
CA THR A 220 -6.78 -27.00 3.93
C THR A 220 -6.36 -25.55 3.82
N ASP A 221 -5.76 -25.16 2.69
CA ASP A 221 -5.44 -23.76 2.37
C ASP A 221 -6.70 -22.94 2.02
N ILE A 222 -6.55 -21.62 1.85
CA ILE A 222 -7.67 -20.72 1.56
C ILE A 222 -8.40 -21.08 0.25
N VAL A 223 -7.66 -21.54 -0.77
CA VAL A 223 -8.22 -21.95 -2.06
C VAL A 223 -9.01 -23.25 -1.92
N GLY A 224 -8.50 -24.24 -1.19
CA GLY A 224 -9.22 -25.46 -0.89
C GLY A 224 -10.44 -25.21 0.02
N PHE A 225 -10.36 -24.25 0.94
CA PHE A 225 -11.53 -23.79 1.70
C PHE A 225 -12.59 -23.21 0.77
N PHE A 226 -12.21 -22.32 -0.14
CA PHE A 226 -13.13 -21.74 -1.13
C PHE A 226 -13.80 -22.82 -2.01
N LYS A 227 -13.04 -23.83 -2.46
CA LYS A 227 -13.55 -25.01 -3.19
C LYS A 227 -14.61 -25.76 -2.38
N GLY A 228 -14.34 -25.97 -1.09
CA GLY A 228 -15.23 -26.72 -0.19
C GLY A 228 -16.53 -26.00 0.18
N LEU A 229 -16.68 -24.71 -0.14
CA LEU A 229 -17.90 -23.96 0.16
C LEU A 229 -19.05 -24.40 -0.75
N GLU A 230 -20.23 -24.62 -0.15
CA GLU A 230 -21.47 -24.63 -0.92
C GLU A 230 -21.79 -23.23 -1.44
N ALA A 231 -22.45 -23.12 -2.60
CA ALA A 231 -22.82 -21.83 -3.19
C ALA A 231 -23.63 -20.95 -2.23
N LYS A 232 -24.52 -21.55 -1.43
CA LYS A 232 -25.31 -20.84 -0.42
C LYS A 232 -24.42 -20.20 0.66
N ASP A 233 -23.40 -20.91 1.12
CA ASP A 233 -22.46 -20.39 2.12
C ASP A 233 -21.53 -19.32 1.56
N LEU A 234 -21.03 -19.54 0.34
CA LEU A 234 -20.26 -18.53 -0.38
C LEU A 234 -21.05 -17.22 -0.49
N PHE A 235 -22.30 -17.28 -0.96
CA PHE A 235 -23.14 -16.09 -1.10
C PHE A 235 -23.45 -15.44 0.25
N ARG A 236 -23.64 -16.23 1.30
CA ARG A 236 -23.83 -15.72 2.67
C ARG A 236 -22.61 -14.95 3.16
N ILE A 237 -21.41 -15.52 3.01
CA ILE A 237 -20.14 -14.89 3.40
C ILE A 237 -19.93 -13.58 2.63
N VAL A 238 -20.08 -13.63 1.31
CA VAL A 238 -19.84 -12.48 0.41
C VAL A 238 -20.85 -11.36 0.65
N ARG A 239 -22.12 -11.68 0.89
CA ARG A 239 -23.15 -10.68 1.21
C ARG A 239 -22.90 -9.98 2.54
N GLY A 240 -22.32 -10.68 3.52
CA GLY A 240 -22.06 -10.15 4.85
C GLY A 240 -23.30 -9.58 5.54
N ASN A 241 -23.10 -8.82 6.62
CA ASN A 241 -24.19 -8.22 7.39
C ASN A 241 -24.87 -7.05 6.65
N ASP A 242 -24.15 -6.41 5.73
CA ASP A 242 -24.61 -5.29 4.92
C ASP A 242 -25.40 -5.71 3.67
N ARG A 243 -25.60 -7.02 3.46
CA ARG A 243 -26.35 -7.59 2.33
C ARG A 243 -25.86 -7.06 0.97
N ARG A 244 -24.54 -6.91 0.83
CA ARG A 244 -23.91 -6.40 -0.38
C ARG A 244 -24.35 -7.20 -1.61
N ARG A 245 -24.51 -6.53 -2.75
CA ARG A 245 -24.74 -7.18 -4.04
C ARG A 245 -23.57 -8.11 -4.37
N LEU A 246 -23.88 -9.34 -4.79
CA LEU A 246 -22.88 -10.29 -5.24
C LEU A 246 -22.21 -9.77 -6.52
N ASP A 247 -20.90 -9.96 -6.63
CA ASP A 247 -20.19 -9.80 -7.89
C ASP A 247 -20.82 -10.76 -8.93
N PRO A 248 -21.17 -10.30 -10.14
CA PRO A 248 -21.70 -11.17 -11.20
C PRO A 248 -20.81 -12.40 -11.49
N ASP A 249 -19.49 -12.25 -11.33
CA ASP A 249 -18.52 -13.27 -11.74
C ASP A 249 -18.26 -14.32 -10.66
N ILE A 250 -18.64 -14.06 -9.40
CA ILE A 250 -18.27 -14.93 -8.28
C ILE A 250 -18.81 -16.36 -8.40
N TYR A 251 -20.02 -16.51 -8.95
CA TYR A 251 -20.60 -17.83 -9.15
C TYR A 251 -19.89 -18.59 -10.27
N GLY A 252 -19.55 -17.90 -11.37
CA GLY A 252 -18.79 -18.48 -12.47
C GLY A 252 -17.39 -18.93 -12.03
N ILE A 253 -16.70 -18.11 -11.23
CA ILE A 253 -15.41 -18.46 -10.62
C ILE A 253 -15.57 -19.71 -9.74
N TRP A 254 -16.58 -19.76 -8.87
CA TRP A 254 -16.84 -20.91 -8.01
C TRP A 254 -17.15 -22.20 -8.81
N GLN A 255 -17.94 -22.11 -9.88
CA GLN A 255 -18.23 -23.26 -10.75
C GLN A 255 -16.98 -23.78 -11.45
N LYS A 256 -16.18 -22.88 -12.03
CA LYS A 256 -14.93 -23.20 -12.73
C LYS A 256 -13.95 -23.92 -11.80
N VAL A 257 -13.79 -23.41 -10.59
CA VAL A 257 -12.86 -23.94 -9.60
C VAL A 257 -13.30 -25.32 -9.07
N ASN A 258 -14.60 -25.63 -9.14
CA ASN A 258 -15.19 -26.91 -8.73
C ASN A 258 -15.46 -27.89 -9.89
N GLY A 259 -15.03 -27.57 -11.12
CA GLY A 259 -15.26 -28.43 -12.29
C GLY A 259 -16.74 -28.60 -12.66
N LYS A 260 -17.57 -27.61 -12.34
CA LYS A 260 -19.02 -27.58 -12.63
C LYS A 260 -19.36 -26.67 -13.83
N ALA A 261 -18.36 -26.36 -14.64
CA ALA A 261 -18.45 -25.51 -15.83
C ALA A 261 -18.57 -26.36 -17.10
#